data_AF-A0A0W1A4V3-F1
#
_entry.id   AF-A0A0W1A4V3-F1
#
_cell.length_a   1.000
_cell.length_b   1.000
_cell.length_c   1.000
_cell.angle_alpha   90.00
_cell.angle_beta   90.00
_cell.angle_gamma   90.00
#
_symmetry.space_group_name_H-M   'P 1'
#
loop_
_entity.id
_entity.type
_entity.pdbx_description
1 polymer ?
#
loop_
_entity_poly.entity_id
_entity_poly.type
_entity_poly.pdbx_seq_one_letter_code
_entity_poly.pdbx_strand_id
1 'polypeptide(L)'
;MRWVDYFRKSPVAVRLETALAGRFKLVEHSDGLPSTANTDVEEAMVIINLDVTQDPIKCALSYAYELKNLENAAKYKTLIDAAKNRQISKLQFINNAIDLEAEAAYFRCQVYIELSMDDGLCPFNRAYLRMFVETSDLTHGQRVGVFAQYIKENALVRRQFSAKKYYADSFDCYSGKCSFPGFYDKKPGHVMMVNHAEESYFDELEKPSSIPKT
;
A
#
# COMPACT_ATOMS: atom_id res chain seq x y z
N MET A 1 -26.22 8.02 -2.88
CA MET A 1 -25.88 6.89 -2.00
C MET A 1 -24.59 7.25 -1.26
N ARG A 2 -24.50 7.05 0.05
CA ARG A 2 -23.28 7.38 0.81
C ARG A 2 -22.25 6.26 0.67
N TRP A 3 -20.98 6.55 0.95
CA TRP A 3 -19.91 5.55 0.86
C TRP A 3 -20.18 4.33 1.76
N VAL A 4 -20.71 4.57 2.97
CA VAL A 4 -21.03 3.50 3.93
C VAL A 4 -22.11 2.54 3.41
N ASP A 5 -23.04 3.02 2.57
CA ASP A 5 -24.09 2.19 1.98
C ASP A 5 -23.50 1.23 0.92
N TYR A 6 -22.41 1.63 0.25
CA TYR A 6 -21.63 0.72 -0.59
C TYR A 6 -20.83 -0.24 0.26
N PHE A 7 -20.02 0.27 1.19
CA PHE A 7 -19.13 -0.54 2.03
C PHE A 7 -19.85 -1.71 2.70
N ARG A 8 -21.05 -1.45 3.28
CA ARG A 8 -21.86 -2.47 3.97
C ARG A 8 -22.37 -3.60 3.08
N LYS A 9 -22.32 -3.46 1.74
CA LYS A 9 -22.70 -4.53 0.81
C LYS A 9 -21.62 -5.60 0.65
N SER A 10 -20.38 -5.33 1.06
CA SER A 10 -19.29 -6.31 1.00
C SER A 10 -19.18 -7.07 2.32
N PRO A 11 -19.55 -8.36 2.38
CA PRO A 11 -19.43 -9.14 3.60
C PRO A 11 -17.99 -9.30 4.07
N VAL A 12 -16.99 -9.35 3.17
CA VAL A 12 -15.58 -9.48 3.60
C VAL A 12 -15.09 -8.19 4.26
N ALA A 13 -15.47 -7.02 3.72
CA ALA A 13 -15.08 -5.73 4.28
C ALA A 13 -15.69 -5.53 5.68
N VAL A 14 -16.99 -5.83 5.83
CA VAL A 14 -17.71 -5.72 7.11
C VAL A 14 -17.13 -6.68 8.15
N ARG A 15 -16.77 -7.92 7.78
CA ARG A 15 -16.12 -8.85 8.69
C ARG A 15 -14.76 -8.33 9.17
N LEU A 16 -13.96 -7.77 8.27
CA LEU A 16 -12.66 -7.20 8.62
C LEU A 16 -12.82 -5.99 9.56
N GLU A 17 -13.73 -5.07 9.25
CA GLU A 17 -14.03 -3.93 10.12
C GLU A 17 -14.44 -4.39 11.52
N THR A 18 -15.32 -5.39 11.60
CA THR A 18 -15.77 -5.96 12.88
C THR A 18 -14.61 -6.59 13.67
N ALA A 19 -13.72 -7.32 12.99
CA ALA A 19 -12.54 -7.92 13.62
C ALA A 19 -11.52 -6.89 14.12
N LEU A 20 -11.52 -5.69 13.53
CA LEU A 20 -10.67 -4.57 13.91
C LEU A 20 -11.36 -3.55 14.83
N ALA A 21 -12.62 -3.79 15.21
CA ALA A 21 -13.40 -2.88 16.03
C ALA A 21 -12.67 -2.55 17.35
N GLY A 22 -12.66 -1.27 17.72
CA GLY A 22 -11.98 -0.77 18.92
C GLY A 22 -10.46 -0.62 18.79
N ARG A 23 -9.86 -1.00 17.65
CA ARG A 23 -8.42 -0.82 17.39
C ARG A 23 -8.09 0.47 16.64
N PHE A 24 -9.11 1.15 16.13
CA PHE A 24 -8.96 2.38 15.37
C PHE A 24 -10.18 3.30 15.53
N LYS A 25 -10.02 4.56 15.12
CA LYS A 25 -11.09 5.52 14.93
C LYS A 25 -11.16 5.91 13.45
N LEU A 26 -12.34 5.82 12.86
CA LEU A 26 -12.62 6.44 11.57
C LEU A 26 -12.90 7.93 11.78
N VAL A 27 -12.21 8.79 11.05
CA VAL A 27 -12.49 10.23 10.98
C VAL A 27 -12.79 10.60 9.54
N GLU A 28 -14.01 11.09 9.31
CA GLU A 28 -14.44 11.61 8.02
C GLU A 28 -14.11 13.10 7.92
N HIS A 29 -13.48 13.48 6.81
CA HIS A 29 -13.14 14.87 6.50
C HIS A 29 -13.78 15.28 5.19
N SER A 30 -14.03 16.59 5.05
CA SER A 30 -14.56 17.18 3.82
C SER A 30 -13.73 18.36 3.31
N ASP A 31 -12.44 18.39 3.65
CA ASP A 31 -11.50 19.49 3.40
C ASP A 31 -10.58 19.23 2.19
N GLY A 32 -10.75 18.10 1.49
CA GLY A 32 -10.05 17.82 0.24
C GLY A 32 -8.62 17.34 0.44
N LEU A 33 -8.44 16.25 1.19
CA LEU A 33 -7.14 15.65 1.44
C LEU A 33 -6.45 15.19 0.13
N PRO A 34 -5.10 15.23 0.06
CA PRO A 34 -4.36 14.69 -1.09
C PRO A 34 -4.62 13.20 -1.37
N SER A 35 -4.97 12.43 -0.34
CA SER A 35 -5.36 11.01 -0.40
C SER A 35 -6.84 10.85 -0.04
N THR A 36 -7.54 9.93 -0.70
CA THR A 36 -8.94 9.63 -0.37
C THR A 36 -9.07 8.99 1.01
N ALA A 37 -8.11 8.16 1.42
CA ALA A 37 -7.98 7.70 2.80
C ALA A 37 -6.51 7.52 3.15
N ASN A 38 -6.19 7.58 4.44
CA ASN A 38 -4.87 7.22 4.98
C ASN A 38 -4.99 6.78 6.44
N THR A 39 -4.16 5.82 6.83
CA THR A 39 -4.00 5.40 8.22
C THR A 39 -2.89 6.22 8.89
N ASP A 40 -3.21 6.85 10.02
CA ASP A 40 -2.29 7.50 10.92
C ASP A 40 -2.05 6.62 12.16
N VAL A 41 -0.79 6.32 12.43
CA VAL A 41 -0.34 5.40 13.50
C VAL A 41 0.45 6.11 14.60
N GLU A 42 0.53 7.45 14.59
CA GLU A 42 1.37 8.22 15.52
C GLU A 42 0.79 8.30 16.94
N GLU A 43 -0.51 8.11 17.12
CA GLU A 43 -1.20 8.24 18.41
C GLU A 43 -1.43 6.89 19.13
N ALA A 44 -1.82 6.96 20.42
CA ALA A 44 -2.24 5.80 21.22
C ALA A 44 -3.43 5.02 20.63
N MET A 45 -4.10 5.60 19.63
CA MET A 45 -5.19 5.02 18.86
C MET A 45 -4.93 5.27 17.37
N VAL A 46 -5.05 4.22 16.55
CA VAL A 46 -4.89 4.36 15.10
C VAL A 46 -6.06 5.12 14.52
N ILE A 47 -5.81 6.08 13.63
CA ILE A 47 -6.86 6.86 12.97
C ILE A 47 -6.87 6.50 11.48
N ILE A 48 -8.04 6.13 10.96
CA ILE A 48 -8.26 6.08 9.51
C ILE A 48 -8.94 7.40 9.13
N ASN A 49 -8.23 8.24 8.38
CA ASN A 49 -8.78 9.46 7.81
C ASN A 49 -9.42 9.12 6.46
N LEU A 50 -10.63 9.63 6.21
CA LEU A 50 -11.37 9.41 4.97
C LEU A 50 -11.92 10.74 4.44
N ASP A 51 -11.51 11.15 3.25
CA ASP A 51 -12.09 12.30 2.56
C ASP A 51 -13.39 11.90 1.86
N VAL A 52 -14.51 12.35 2.41
CA VAL A 52 -15.87 12.04 1.93
C VAL A 52 -16.36 12.97 0.83
N THR A 53 -15.53 13.91 0.35
CA THR A 53 -15.82 14.74 -0.84
C THR A 53 -15.62 13.97 -2.15
N GLN A 54 -14.95 12.81 -2.08
CA GLN A 54 -14.67 11.97 -3.23
C GLN A 54 -15.90 11.15 -3.64
N ASP A 55 -15.80 10.49 -4.80
CA ASP A 55 -16.84 9.54 -5.23
C ASP A 55 -17.13 8.49 -4.13
N PRO A 56 -18.41 8.25 -3.75
CA PRO A 56 -18.76 7.37 -2.64
C PRO A 56 -18.19 5.94 -2.76
N ILE A 57 -18.05 5.42 -3.97
CA ILE A 57 -17.53 4.07 -4.21
C ILE A 57 -16.02 4.08 -4.00
N LYS A 58 -15.35 5.13 -4.50
CA LYS A 58 -13.93 5.37 -4.23
C LYS A 58 -13.66 5.46 -2.73
N CYS A 59 -14.48 6.19 -1.96
CA CYS A 59 -14.37 6.26 -0.51
C CYS A 59 -14.50 4.87 0.14
N ALA A 60 -15.53 4.08 -0.22
CA ALA A 60 -15.73 2.74 0.32
C ALA A 60 -14.55 1.80 0.06
N LEU A 61 -13.98 1.85 -1.15
CA LEU A 61 -12.84 1.03 -1.55
C LEU A 61 -11.52 1.49 -0.91
N SER A 62 -11.34 2.80 -0.77
CA SER A 62 -10.20 3.37 -0.04
C SER A 62 -10.26 3.02 1.44
N TYR A 63 -11.43 3.06 2.06
CA TYR A 63 -11.60 2.63 3.45
C TYR A 63 -11.30 1.13 3.62
N ALA A 64 -11.81 0.27 2.73
CA ALA A 64 -11.49 -1.16 2.75
C ALA A 64 -9.99 -1.45 2.59
N TYR A 65 -9.30 -0.66 1.76
CA TYR A 65 -7.85 -0.75 1.60
C TYR A 65 -7.11 -0.40 2.91
N GLU A 66 -7.48 0.71 3.56
CA GLU A 66 -6.88 1.12 4.83
C GLU A 66 -7.17 0.13 5.97
N LEU A 67 -8.36 -0.47 6.02
CA LEU A 67 -8.64 -1.57 6.96
C LEU A 67 -7.68 -2.74 6.79
N LYS A 68 -7.33 -3.09 5.55
CA LYS A 68 -6.38 -4.17 5.29
C LYS A 68 -4.95 -3.78 5.64
N ASN A 69 -4.56 -2.52 5.42
CA ASN A 69 -3.29 -1.99 5.92
C ASN A 69 -3.22 -2.01 7.45
N LEU A 70 -4.32 -1.67 8.13
CA LEU A 70 -4.43 -1.76 9.57
C LEU A 70 -4.29 -3.20 10.08
N GLU A 71 -4.90 -4.18 9.41
CA GLU A 71 -4.68 -5.60 9.73
C GLU A 71 -3.20 -5.99 9.60
N ASN A 72 -2.53 -5.47 8.57
CA ASN A 72 -1.10 -5.68 8.32
C ASN A 72 -0.17 -4.82 9.19
N ALA A 73 -0.68 -3.89 10.01
CA ALA A 73 0.13 -2.93 10.76
C ALA A 73 1.18 -3.59 11.66
N ALA A 74 0.84 -4.71 12.31
CA ALA A 74 1.79 -5.46 13.14
C ALA A 74 2.95 -6.04 12.30
N LYS A 75 2.68 -6.49 11.07
CA LYS A 75 3.71 -7.00 10.14
C LYS A 75 4.61 -5.86 9.65
N TYR A 76 4.03 -4.70 9.32
CA TYR A 76 4.82 -3.49 9.02
C TYR A 76 5.72 -3.10 10.18
N LYS A 77 5.19 -3.10 11.42
CA LYS A 77 5.99 -2.79 12.60
C LYS A 77 7.17 -3.75 12.76
N THR A 78 6.94 -5.06 12.67
CA THR A 78 8.02 -6.06 12.72
C THR A 78 9.07 -5.81 11.63
N LEU A 79 8.62 -5.46 10.42
CA LEU A 79 9.51 -5.17 9.29
C LEU A 79 10.36 -3.91 9.52
N ILE A 80 9.74 -2.85 10.06
CA ILE A 80 10.40 -1.59 10.42
C ILE A 80 11.40 -1.81 11.56
N ASP A 81 11.02 -2.56 12.60
CA ASP A 81 11.88 -2.87 13.73
C ASP A 81 13.08 -3.72 13.28
N ALA A 82 12.89 -4.68 12.37
CA ALA A 82 13.99 -5.41 11.76
C ALA A 82 14.93 -4.49 10.95
N ALA A 83 14.41 -3.49 10.24
CA ALA A 83 15.23 -2.51 9.53
C ALA A 83 16.02 -1.61 10.48
N LYS A 84 15.38 -1.10 11.53
CA LYS A 84 16.03 -0.31 12.60
C LYS A 84 17.16 -1.07 13.27
N ASN A 85 16.94 -2.35 13.55
CA ASN A 85 17.90 -3.24 14.19
C ASN A 85 18.90 -3.88 13.21
N ARG A 86 18.86 -3.52 11.92
CA ARG A 86 19.74 -4.05 10.85
C ARG A 86 19.70 -5.58 10.73
N GLN A 87 18.54 -6.17 11.00
CA GLN A 87 18.27 -7.62 10.96
C GLN A 87 17.71 -8.09 9.60
N ILE A 88 17.46 -7.17 8.69
CA ILE A 88 16.91 -7.44 7.36
C ILE A 88 17.66 -6.64 6.31
N SER A 89 17.86 -7.21 5.12
CA SER A 89 18.43 -6.48 4.00
C SER A 89 17.43 -5.50 3.41
N LYS A 90 17.93 -4.49 2.69
CA LYS A 90 17.10 -3.53 1.95
C LYS A 90 16.16 -4.24 0.96
N LEU A 91 16.68 -5.19 0.20
CA LEU A 91 15.89 -5.93 -0.79
C LEU A 91 14.78 -6.74 -0.14
N GLN A 92 15.07 -7.42 0.98
CA GLN A 92 14.07 -8.14 1.76
C GLN A 92 13.01 -7.19 2.33
N PHE A 93 13.41 -6.02 2.83
CA PHE A 93 12.47 -5.00 3.30
C PHE A 93 11.53 -4.54 2.19
N ILE A 94 12.06 -4.19 1.02
CA ILE A 94 11.26 -3.72 -0.13
C ILE A 94 10.28 -4.81 -0.56
N ASN A 95 10.74 -6.05 -0.71
CA ASN A 95 9.88 -7.15 -1.12
C ASN A 95 8.76 -7.40 -0.12
N ASN A 96 9.09 -7.51 1.17
CA ASN A 96 8.10 -7.78 2.22
C ASN A 96 7.09 -6.63 2.36
N ALA A 97 7.53 -5.37 2.24
CA ALA A 97 6.63 -4.22 2.28
C ALA A 97 5.67 -4.22 1.07
N ILE A 98 6.17 -4.52 -0.13
CA ILE A 98 5.34 -4.63 -1.32
C ILE A 98 4.35 -5.80 -1.23
N ASP A 99 4.74 -6.93 -0.63
CA ASP A 99 3.83 -8.06 -0.43
C ASP A 99 2.65 -7.67 0.48
N LEU A 100 2.88 -6.83 1.50
CA LEU A 100 1.82 -6.28 2.36
C LEU A 100 0.89 -5.31 1.60
N GLU A 101 1.43 -4.44 0.74
CA GLU A 101 0.62 -3.58 -0.14
C GLU A 101 -0.16 -4.36 -1.18
N ALA A 102 0.43 -5.43 -1.72
CA ALA A 102 -0.21 -6.32 -2.68
C ALA A 102 -1.43 -7.01 -2.07
N GLU A 103 -1.31 -7.45 -0.82
CA GLU A 103 -2.41 -8.00 -0.03
C GLU A 103 -3.56 -6.98 0.17
N ALA A 104 -3.23 -5.71 0.44
CA ALA A 104 -4.23 -4.63 0.53
C ALA A 104 -4.91 -4.32 -0.82
N ALA A 105 -4.13 -4.27 -1.89
CA ALA A 105 -4.63 -4.05 -3.25
C ALA A 105 -5.53 -5.21 -3.72
N TYR A 106 -5.14 -6.45 -3.42
CA TYR A 106 -5.93 -7.64 -3.67
C TYR A 106 -7.27 -7.60 -2.92
N PHE A 107 -7.24 -7.27 -1.63
CA PHE A 107 -8.45 -7.14 -0.82
C PHE A 107 -9.40 -6.08 -1.38
N ARG A 108 -8.88 -4.93 -1.82
CA ARG A 108 -9.69 -3.89 -2.47
C ARG A 108 -10.38 -4.40 -3.75
N CYS A 109 -9.71 -5.23 -4.56
CA CYS A 109 -10.33 -5.86 -5.72
C CYS A 109 -11.44 -6.84 -5.34
N GLN A 110 -11.22 -7.65 -4.29
CA GLN A 110 -12.25 -8.56 -3.78
C GLN A 110 -13.51 -7.80 -3.36
N VAL A 111 -13.34 -6.71 -2.60
CA VAL A 111 -14.44 -5.83 -2.20
C VAL A 111 -15.14 -5.25 -3.42
N TYR A 112 -14.39 -4.75 -4.41
CA TYR A 112 -14.97 -4.22 -5.65
C TYR A 112 -15.91 -5.21 -6.35
N ILE A 113 -15.49 -6.47 -6.49
CA ILE A 113 -16.31 -7.53 -7.10
C ILE A 113 -17.59 -7.80 -6.29
N GLU A 114 -17.49 -7.86 -4.96
CA GLU A 114 -18.67 -8.06 -4.10
C GLU A 114 -19.69 -6.91 -4.20
N LEU A 115 -19.22 -5.69 -4.46
CA LEU A 115 -20.10 -4.54 -4.70
C LEU A 115 -20.89 -4.64 -6.02
N SER A 116 -20.62 -5.64 -6.88
CA SER A 116 -21.28 -5.86 -8.17
C SER A 116 -21.28 -4.60 -9.05
N MET A 117 -20.14 -3.91 -9.06
CA MET A 117 -19.96 -2.65 -9.78
C MET A 117 -19.74 -2.89 -11.28
N ASP A 118 -20.25 -1.98 -12.11
CA ASP A 118 -19.99 -1.97 -13.54
C ASP A 118 -18.50 -1.68 -13.82
N ASP A 119 -17.83 -2.51 -14.62
CA ASP A 119 -16.39 -2.47 -14.92
C ASP A 119 -15.93 -1.13 -15.51
N GLY A 120 -16.84 -0.39 -16.13
CA GLY A 120 -16.60 0.94 -16.70
C GLY A 120 -16.21 2.01 -15.69
N LEU A 121 -16.46 1.80 -14.39
CA LEU A 121 -16.34 2.82 -13.33
C LEU A 121 -15.26 2.50 -12.26
N CYS A 122 -14.35 1.56 -12.50
CA CYS A 122 -13.30 1.20 -11.53
C CYS A 122 -12.46 2.43 -11.10
N PRO A 123 -12.53 2.86 -9.82
CA PRO A 123 -11.94 4.12 -9.35
C PRO A 123 -10.48 3.96 -8.88
N PHE A 124 -9.86 2.81 -9.18
CA PHE A 124 -8.46 2.51 -8.91
C PHE A 124 -7.78 1.90 -10.15
N ASN A 125 -6.50 1.52 -10.02
CA ASN A 125 -5.76 0.95 -11.16
C ASN A 125 -6.43 -0.33 -11.68
N ARG A 126 -6.98 -0.26 -12.91
CA ARG A 126 -7.70 -1.33 -13.59
C ARG A 126 -6.87 -2.59 -13.80
N ALA A 127 -5.53 -2.48 -13.85
CA ALA A 127 -4.67 -3.65 -13.94
C ALA A 127 -4.84 -4.58 -12.74
N TYR A 128 -5.07 -4.05 -11.53
CA TYR A 128 -5.33 -4.87 -10.34
C TYR A 128 -6.63 -5.67 -10.48
N LEU A 129 -7.69 -5.06 -11.02
CA LEU A 129 -8.96 -5.75 -11.22
C LEU A 129 -8.80 -6.86 -12.27
N ARG A 130 -8.14 -6.57 -13.40
CA ARG A 130 -7.84 -7.55 -14.44
C ARG A 130 -7.07 -8.74 -13.87
N MET A 131 -5.97 -8.49 -13.14
CA MET A 131 -5.18 -9.55 -12.50
C MET A 131 -6.02 -10.35 -11.51
N PHE A 132 -6.90 -9.71 -10.74
CA PHE A 132 -7.78 -10.42 -9.82
C PHE A 132 -8.66 -11.43 -10.55
N VAL A 133 -9.28 -11.05 -11.68
CA VAL A 133 -10.15 -11.93 -12.46
C VAL A 133 -9.36 -13.03 -13.16
N GLU A 134 -8.27 -12.68 -13.84
CA GLU A 134 -7.45 -13.60 -14.66
C GLU A 134 -6.73 -14.66 -13.83
N THR A 135 -6.50 -14.43 -12.54
CA THR A 135 -5.80 -15.36 -11.64
C THR A 135 -6.74 -16.10 -10.69
N SER A 136 -8.02 -16.20 -11.03
CA SER A 136 -9.06 -16.77 -10.16
C SER A 136 -8.87 -18.27 -9.85
N ASP A 137 -8.10 -18.97 -10.68
CA ASP A 137 -7.72 -20.39 -10.52
C ASP A 137 -6.54 -20.60 -9.57
N LEU A 138 -5.80 -19.55 -9.22
CA LEU A 138 -4.63 -19.61 -8.34
C LEU A 138 -5.01 -19.55 -6.85
N THR A 139 -4.13 -20.06 -5.99
CA THR A 139 -4.27 -19.90 -4.54
C THR A 139 -4.11 -18.44 -4.12
N HIS A 140 -4.66 -18.06 -2.96
CA HIS A 140 -4.53 -16.69 -2.42
C HIS A 140 -3.08 -16.18 -2.43
N GLY A 141 -2.14 -16.98 -1.93
CA GLY A 141 -0.72 -16.60 -1.89
C GLY A 141 -0.11 -16.36 -3.28
N GLN A 142 -0.47 -17.19 -4.27
CA GLN A 142 -0.03 -17.00 -5.66
C GLN A 142 -0.61 -15.72 -6.28
N ARG A 143 -1.90 -15.43 -6.01
CA ARG A 143 -2.56 -14.21 -6.50
C ARG A 143 -1.92 -12.96 -5.92
N VAL A 144 -1.64 -12.96 -4.61
CA VAL A 144 -0.90 -11.86 -3.96
C VAL A 144 0.49 -11.71 -4.54
N GLY A 145 1.18 -12.81 -4.87
CA GLY A 145 2.46 -12.79 -5.56
C GLY A 145 2.42 -12.10 -6.93
N VAL A 146 1.36 -12.34 -7.72
CA VAL A 146 1.14 -11.65 -9.01
C VAL A 146 0.95 -10.14 -8.80
N PHE A 147 0.15 -9.73 -7.79
CA PHE A 147 -0.03 -8.32 -7.44
C PHE A 147 1.29 -7.68 -7.01
N ALA A 148 2.07 -8.36 -6.17
CA ALA A 148 3.36 -7.88 -5.68
C ALA A 148 4.34 -7.68 -6.84
N GLN A 149 4.40 -8.61 -7.79
CA GLN A 149 5.25 -8.47 -8.98
C GLN A 149 4.83 -7.26 -9.82
N TYR A 150 3.54 -7.09 -10.06
CA TYR A 150 3.04 -5.93 -10.80
C TYR A 150 3.36 -4.61 -10.07
N ILE A 151 3.22 -4.56 -8.74
CA ILE A 151 3.55 -3.37 -7.94
C ILE A 151 5.05 -3.04 -8.04
N LYS A 152 5.91 -4.05 -7.96
CA LYS A 152 7.37 -3.91 -8.11
C LYS A 152 7.76 -3.26 -9.44
N GLU A 153 7.07 -3.63 -10.51
CA GLU A 153 7.41 -3.20 -11.87
C GLU A 153 6.72 -1.90 -12.29
N ASN A 154 5.48 -1.67 -11.83
CA ASN A 154 4.60 -0.67 -12.45
C ASN A 154 3.98 0.33 -11.47
N ALA A 155 3.93 0.06 -10.16
CA ALA A 155 3.19 0.93 -9.26
C ALA A 155 3.93 2.24 -8.99
N LEU A 156 3.15 3.33 -9.01
CA LEU A 156 3.61 4.67 -8.71
C LEU A 156 2.97 5.20 -7.43
N VAL A 157 3.80 5.55 -6.45
CA VAL A 157 3.43 6.34 -5.28
C VAL A 157 3.25 7.80 -5.72
N ARG A 158 2.07 8.36 -5.40
CA ARG A 158 1.67 9.73 -5.77
C ARG A 158 1.80 10.05 -7.26
N ARG A 159 1.75 9.02 -8.12
CA ARG A 159 1.97 9.12 -9.58
C ARG A 159 3.34 9.65 -9.99
N GLN A 160 4.32 9.62 -9.08
CA GLN A 160 5.62 10.27 -9.28
C GLN A 160 6.80 9.33 -9.04
N PHE A 161 6.71 8.45 -8.05
CA PHE A 161 7.83 7.61 -7.62
C PHE A 161 7.45 6.14 -7.74
N SER A 162 8.36 5.27 -8.18
CA SER A 162 8.10 3.84 -8.14
C SER A 162 7.90 3.38 -6.68
N ALA A 163 7.04 2.38 -6.47
CA ALA A 163 6.85 1.77 -5.15
C ALA A 163 8.18 1.23 -4.60
N LYS A 164 9.03 0.65 -5.46
CA LYS A 164 10.40 0.23 -5.09
C LYS A 164 11.23 1.37 -4.50
N LYS A 165 11.25 2.54 -5.16
CA LYS A 165 11.99 3.70 -4.66
C LYS A 165 11.45 4.16 -3.30
N TYR A 166 10.13 4.25 -3.17
CA TYR A 166 9.50 4.65 -1.91
C TYR A 166 9.91 3.74 -0.74
N TYR A 167 9.90 2.43 -0.95
CA TYR A 167 10.31 1.48 0.10
C TYR A 167 11.82 1.42 0.32
N ALA A 168 12.63 1.69 -0.70
CA ALA A 168 14.08 1.85 -0.53
C ALA A 168 14.42 3.07 0.35
N ASP A 169 13.81 4.22 0.05
CA ASP A 169 13.98 5.45 0.84
C ASP A 169 13.45 5.27 2.27
N SER A 170 12.34 4.54 2.43
CA SER A 170 11.79 4.16 3.74
C SER A 170 12.78 3.32 4.54
N PHE A 171 13.42 2.32 3.91
CA PHE A 171 14.45 1.51 4.58
C PHE A 171 15.65 2.36 5.01
N ASP A 172 16.14 3.24 4.15
CA ASP A 172 17.28 4.10 4.50
C ASP A 172 16.94 5.06 5.64
N CYS A 173 15.70 5.54 5.70
CA CYS A 173 15.19 6.28 6.84
C CYS A 173 15.16 5.43 8.12
N TYR A 174 14.50 4.27 8.11
CA TYR A 174 14.33 3.45 9.30
C TYR A 174 15.64 2.83 9.82
N SER A 175 16.58 2.52 8.92
CA SER A 175 17.91 2.02 9.30
C SER A 175 18.87 3.12 9.81
N GLY A 176 18.41 4.38 9.84
CA GLY A 176 19.17 5.53 10.32
C GLY A 176 20.25 6.01 9.36
N LYS A 177 20.17 5.66 8.07
CA LYS A 177 21.14 6.08 7.04
C LYS A 177 20.87 7.49 6.53
N CYS A 178 19.60 7.90 6.43
CA CYS A 178 19.20 9.25 6.05
C CYS A 178 17.91 9.66 6.75
N SER A 179 17.54 10.94 6.67
CA SER A 179 16.22 11.40 7.13
C SER A 179 15.15 11.09 6.08
N PHE A 180 13.88 10.96 6.52
CA PHE A 180 12.77 10.74 5.60
C PHE A 180 12.69 11.88 4.57
N PRO A 181 12.58 11.58 3.27
CA PRO A 181 12.57 12.64 2.27
C PRO A 181 11.27 13.44 2.31
N GLY A 182 11.32 14.69 2.76
CA GLY A 182 10.15 15.57 2.87
C GLY A 182 9.48 15.95 1.54
N PHE A 183 10.01 15.54 0.38
CA PHE A 183 9.29 15.67 -0.89
C PHE A 183 8.11 14.70 -0.99
N TYR A 184 8.13 13.60 -0.22
CA TYR A 184 6.96 12.75 -0.09
C TYR A 184 5.81 13.48 0.58
N ASP A 185 6.02 14.59 1.31
CA ASP A 185 4.92 15.32 1.96
C ASP A 185 4.39 16.49 1.12
N LYS A 186 5.05 16.79 -0.01
CA LYS A 186 4.67 17.90 -0.90
C LYS A 186 3.51 17.50 -1.82
N LYS A 187 2.62 18.47 -2.12
CA LYS A 187 1.56 18.29 -3.13
C LYS A 187 2.17 18.06 -4.52
N PRO A 188 1.54 17.27 -5.40
CA PRO A 188 2.10 16.87 -6.69
C PRO A 188 2.64 18.01 -7.58
N GLY A 189 2.08 19.23 -7.50
CA GLY A 189 2.56 20.39 -8.25
C GLY A 189 3.86 21.05 -7.74
N HIS A 190 4.38 20.63 -6.58
CA HIS A 190 5.58 21.19 -5.95
C HIS A 190 6.77 20.22 -5.92
N VAL A 191 6.61 19.04 -6.53
CA VAL A 191 7.63 18.00 -6.55
C VAL A 191 8.28 17.99 -7.93
N MET A 192 9.58 18.28 -7.98
CA MET A 192 10.36 17.98 -9.18
C MET A 192 10.41 16.46 -9.33
N MET A 193 10.06 15.96 -10.51
CA MET A 193 10.27 14.56 -10.86
C MET A 193 11.75 14.26 -10.63
N VAL A 194 12.05 13.47 -9.60
CA VAL A 194 13.37 12.86 -9.52
C VAL A 194 13.34 11.81 -10.61
N ASN A 195 14.15 11.98 -11.66
CA ASN A 195 14.32 10.98 -12.71
C ASN A 195 14.41 9.61 -12.02
N HIS A 196 13.74 8.61 -12.59
CA HIS A 196 13.87 7.21 -12.17
C HIS A 196 15.32 7.01 -11.75
N ALA A 197 15.56 6.65 -10.48
CA ALA A 197 16.90 6.31 -10.07
C ALA A 197 17.37 5.30 -11.12
N GLU A 198 18.40 5.69 -11.88
CA GLU A 198 18.97 4.81 -12.89
C GLU A 198 19.15 3.45 -12.21
N GLU A 199 18.75 2.39 -12.89
CA GLU A 199 18.75 1.03 -12.36
C GLU A 199 20.13 0.59 -11.82
N SER A 200 21.17 1.40 -12.05
CA SER A 200 22.50 1.33 -11.42
C SER A 200 22.51 1.26 -9.89
N TYR A 201 21.47 1.76 -9.19
CA TYR A 201 21.34 1.57 -7.74
C TYR A 201 21.11 0.09 -7.35
N PHE A 202 20.54 -0.70 -8.25
CA PHE A 202 20.20 -2.10 -8.02
C PHE A 202 21.26 -3.07 -8.58
N ASP A 203 22.11 -2.64 -9.52
CA ASP A 203 23.26 -3.40 -10.02
C ASP A 203 24.31 -3.68 -8.90
N GLU A 204 24.35 -2.86 -7.85
CA GLU A 204 25.23 -3.09 -6.69
C GLU A 204 24.69 -4.15 -5.71
N LEU A 205 23.39 -4.50 -5.79
CA LEU A 205 22.76 -5.49 -4.90
C LEU A 205 22.84 -6.92 -5.43
N GLU A 206 23.11 -7.11 -6.74
CA GLU A 206 23.26 -8.44 -7.35
C GLU A 206 24.70 -8.98 -7.33
N LYS A 207 25.70 -8.18 -6.95
CA LYS A 207 27.07 -8.69 -6.82
C LYS A 207 27.19 -9.52 -5.55
N PRO A 208 27.46 -10.84 -5.63
CA PRO A 208 27.89 -11.58 -4.46
C PRO A 208 29.20 -10.95 -3.99
N SER A 209 29.31 -10.65 -2.69
CA SER A 209 30.62 -10.36 -2.11
C SER A 209 31.50 -11.57 -2.41
N SER A 210 32.50 -11.39 -3.27
CA SER A 210 33.47 -12.42 -3.58
C SER A 210 34.02 -12.98 -2.26
N ILE A 211 33.73 -14.25 -1.99
CA ILE A 211 34.33 -15.00 -0.89
C ILE A 211 35.86 -14.88 -1.05
N PRO A 212 36.61 -14.45 -0.02
CA PRO A 212 38.06 -14.48 -0.10
C PRO A 212 38.48 -15.94 -0.23
N LYS A 213 39.15 -16.27 -1.34
CA LYS A 213 39.84 -17.55 -1.47
C LYS A 213 41.02 -17.53 -0.49
N THR A 214 40.93 -18.32 0.57
CA THR A 214 42.11 -18.87 1.27
C THR A 214 42.66 -20.04 0.50
#